data_AF-A0A139KDI3-F1
#
_entry.id   AF-A0A139KDI3-F1
#
_cell.length_a   1.000
_cell.length_b   1.000
_cell.length_c   1.000
_cell.angle_alpha   90.00
_cell.angle_beta   90.00
_cell.angle_gamma   90.00
#
_symmetry.space_group_name_H-M   'P 1'
#
loop_
_entity.id
_entity.type
_entity.pdbx_description
1 polymer ?
#
loop_
_entity_poly.entity_id
_entity_poly.type
_entity_poly.pdbx_seq_one_letter_code
_entity_poly.pdbx_strand_id
1 'polypeptide(L)' 'MKRRTLVAAAGILAIAGSIPLSALAAEKTIVVGVTAGPHAEIMEVVKRIAEKQGMKIRIVEFNDFV' A
#
# COMPACT_ATOMS: atom_id res chain seq x y z
N MET A 1 32.72 30.85 11.15
CA MET A 1 32.20 29.81 10.22
C MET A 1 31.11 28.90 10.81
N LYS A 2 31.08 28.62 12.14
CA LYS A 2 30.12 27.68 12.78
C LYS A 2 28.63 28.06 12.75
N ARG A 3 28.30 29.36 12.65
CA ARG A 3 26.89 29.84 12.58
C ARG A 3 26.24 29.62 11.21
N ARG A 4 27.05 29.65 10.14
CA ARG A 4 26.59 29.41 8.76
C ARG A 4 26.26 27.94 8.53
N THR A 5 27.06 27.04 9.11
CA THR A 5 26.80 25.60 9.15
C THR A 5 25.55 25.23 9.96
N LEU A 6 25.24 25.98 11.03
CA LEU A 6 24.00 25.79 11.81
C LEU A 6 22.74 26.19 11.03
N VAL A 7 22.79 27.30 10.28
CA VAL A 7 21.66 27.73 9.43
C VAL A 7 21.47 26.77 8.24
N ALA A 8 22.55 26.26 7.65
CA ALA A 8 22.47 25.25 6.59
C ALA A 8 21.88 23.92 7.10
N ALA A 9 22.23 23.49 8.31
CA ALA A 9 21.68 22.28 8.93
C ALA A 9 20.17 22.39 9.24
N ALA A 10 19.71 23.57 9.68
CA ALA A 10 18.28 23.82 9.91
C ALA A 10 17.46 23.80 8.60
N GLY A 11 18.03 24.27 7.49
CA GLY A 11 17.38 24.21 6.17
C GLY A 11 17.20 22.79 5.64
N ILE A 12 18.17 21.90 5.88
CA ILE A 12 18.10 20.49 5.43
C ILE A 12 17.05 19.70 6.23
N LEU A 13 16.90 19.96 7.53
CA LEU A 13 15.84 19.33 8.36
C LEU A 13 14.43 19.78 7.95
N ALA A 14 14.25 21.03 7.51
CA ALA A 14 12.96 21.54 7.05
C ALA A 14 12.49 20.86 5.74
N ILE A 15 13.43 20.48 4.87
CA ILE A 15 13.15 19.76 3.61
C ILE A 15 12.90 18.26 3.85
N ALA A 16 13.56 17.65 4.84
CA ALA A 16 13.31 16.26 5.21
C ALA A 16 11.96 16.05 5.90
N GLY A 17 11.47 17.05 6.65
CA GLY A 17 10.18 16.99 7.35
C GLY A 17 8.95 17.21 6.47
N SER A 18 9.12 17.60 5.20
CA SER A 18 8.02 17.87 4.26
C SER A 18 7.63 16.65 3.41
N ILE A 19 8.31 15.51 3.58
CA ILE A 19 7.89 14.25 2.98
C ILE A 19 6.76 13.67 3.85
N PRO A 20 5.52 13.55 3.35
CA PRO A 20 4.44 12.94 4.10
C PRO A 20 4.79 11.48 4.38
N LEU A 21 5.21 11.18 5.61
CA LEU A 21 5.50 9.83 6.09
C LEU A 21 4.29 8.90 5.97
N SER A 22 3.08 9.45 5.85
CA SER A 22 1.83 8.74 5.58
C SER A 22 1.82 8.00 4.24
N ALA A 23 2.66 8.39 3.27
CA ALA A 23 2.78 7.68 1.99
C ALA A 23 3.52 6.33 2.12
N LEU A 24 4.33 6.13 3.16
CA LEU A 24 5.00 4.84 3.41
C LEU A 24 4.08 3.81 4.09
N ALA A 25 2.97 4.26 4.69
CA ALA A 25 1.98 3.42 5.37
C ALA A 25 0.69 3.26 4.55
N ALA A 26 0.72 3.53 3.24
CA ALA A 26 -0.41 3.25 2.38
C ALA A 26 -0.68 1.75 2.39
N GLU A 27 -1.77 1.38 3.06
CA GLU A 27 -2.27 0.02 3.17
C GLU A 27 -2.53 -0.52 1.76
N LYS A 28 -1.57 -1.27 1.23
CA LYS A 28 -1.58 -1.77 -0.14
C LYS A 28 -2.71 -2.78 -0.27
N THR A 29 -3.87 -2.31 -0.74
CA THR A 29 -4.98 -3.18 -1.09
C THR A 29 -4.60 -3.95 -2.34
N ILE A 30 -4.45 -5.26 -2.22
CA ILE A 30 -4.10 -6.15 -3.31
C ILE A 30 -5.38 -6.44 -4.10
N VAL A 31 -5.44 -5.98 -5.33
CA VAL A 31 -6.59 -6.20 -6.21
C VAL A 31 -6.32 -7.44 -7.05
N VAL A 32 -7.17 -8.45 -6.94
CA VAL A 32 -7.03 -9.71 -7.66
C VAL A 32 -8.24 -9.91 -8.56
N GLY A 33 -7.97 -10.01 -9.86
CA GLY A 33 -8.97 -10.42 -10.83
C GLY A 33 -9.11 -11.94 -10.85
N VAL A 34 -10.31 -12.45 -10.66
CA VAL A 34 -10.61 -13.88 -10.75
C VAL A 34 -11.74 -14.11 -11.73
N THR A 35 -11.68 -15.24 -12.45
CA THR A 35 -12.79 -15.67 -13.29
C THR A 35 -13.92 -16.18 -12.40
N ALA A 36 -15.16 -15.88 -12.78
CA ALA A 36 -16.31 -16.42 -12.08
C ALA A 36 -16.31 -17.96 -12.10
N GLY A 37 -16.77 -18.58 -11.01
CA GLY A 37 -16.72 -20.01 -10.80
C GLY A 37 -15.74 -20.41 -9.69
N PRO A 38 -15.11 -21.60 -9.76
CA PRO A 38 -14.33 -22.16 -8.64
C PRO A 38 -13.21 -21.26 -8.11
N HIS A 39 -12.65 -20.40 -8.96
CA HIS A 39 -11.57 -19.49 -8.59
C HIS A 39 -12.04 -18.40 -7.62
N ALA A 40 -13.28 -17.92 -7.73
CA ALA A 40 -13.85 -16.93 -6.82
C ALA A 40 -14.02 -17.49 -5.40
N GLU A 41 -14.54 -18.72 -5.28
CA GLU A 41 -14.72 -19.40 -4.00
C GLU A 41 -13.39 -19.63 -3.27
N ILE A 42 -12.36 -20.07 -4.00
CA ILE A 42 -11.01 -20.25 -3.46
C ILE A 42 -10.45 -18.90 -2.99
N MET A 43 -10.64 -17.84 -3.79
CA MET A 43 -10.10 -16.52 -3.48
C MET A 43 -10.75 -15.91 -2.24
N GLU A 44 -12.02 -16.22 -1.95
CA GLU A 44 -12.70 -15.78 -0.73
C GLU A 44 -12.06 -16.42 0.54
N VAL A 45 -11.62 -17.68 0.45
CA VAL A 45 -10.86 -18.32 1.53
C VAL A 45 -9.48 -17.68 1.70
N VAL A 46 -8.78 -17.42 0.59
CA VAL A 46 -7.47 -16.74 0.59
C VAL A 46 -7.57 -15.35 1.21
N LYS A 47 -8.60 -14.58 0.87
CA LYS A 47 -8.89 -13.27 1.47
C LYS A 47 -9.00 -13.35 2.98
N ARG A 48 -9.76 -14.31 3.53
CA ARG A 48 -9.86 -14.51 5.00
C ARG A 48 -8.52 -14.81 5.67
N ILE A 49 -7.64 -15.54 5.00
CA ILE A 49 -6.29 -15.84 5.52
C ILE A 49 -5.39 -14.59 5.42
N ALA A 50 -5.47 -13.87 4.31
CA ALA A 50 -4.70 -12.65 4.07
C ALA A 50 -5.09 -11.52 5.04
N GLU A 51 -6.37 -11.39 5.38
CA GLU A 51 -6.85 -10.43 6.39
C GLU A 51 -6.20 -10.68 7.76
N LYS A 52 -6.03 -11.95 8.15
CA LYS A 52 -5.31 -12.31 9.39
C LYS A 52 -3.82 -11.93 9.36
N GLN A 53 -3.25 -11.80 8.17
CA GLN A 53 -1.87 -11.37 7.96
C GLN A 53 -1.75 -9.85 7.77
N GLY A 54 -2.85 -9.10 7.96
CA GLY A 54 -2.88 -7.65 7.77
C GLY A 54 -2.87 -7.22 6.30
N MET A 55 -3.15 -8.13 5.37
CA MET A 55 -3.27 -7.84 3.94
C MET A 55 -4.73 -7.67 3.55
N LYS A 56 -5.07 -6.54 2.93
CA LYS A 56 -6.39 -6.28 2.36
C LYS A 56 -6.44 -6.78 0.93
N ILE A 57 -7.28 -7.76 0.64
CA ILE A 57 -7.52 -8.27 -0.71
C ILE A 57 -8.87 -7.79 -1.23
N ARG A 58 -8.88 -7.21 -2.43
CA ARG A 58 -10.10 -6.88 -3.18
C ARG A 58 -10.22 -7.84 -4.36
N ILE A 59 -11.22 -8.71 -4.29
CA ILE A 59 -11.54 -9.67 -5.36
C ILE A 59 -12.39 -8.94 -6.39
N VAL A 60 -12.01 -9.02 -7.65
CA VAL A 60 -12.78 -8.51 -8.79
C VAL A 60 -13.11 -9.69 -9.68
N GLU A 61 -14.38 -10.06 -9.74
CA GLU A 61 -14.84 -11.15 -10.58
C GLU A 61 -15.07 -10.65 -12.01
N PHE A 62 -14.48 -11.36 -12.97
CA PHE A 62 -14.67 -11.09 -14.39
C PHE A 62 -15.38 -12.29 -15.02
N ASN A 63 -16.47 -12.00 -15.74
CA ASN A 63 -17.26 -12.98 -16.47
C ASN A 63 -16.94 -13.01 -17.97
N ASP A 64 -16.09 -12.08 -18.43
CA ASP A 64 -15.88 -11.83 -19.86
C ASP A 64 -14.70 -12.64 -20.37
N PHE A 65 -15.02 -13.77 -21.00
CA PHE A 65 -14.20 -14.39 -22.03
C PHE A 65 -14.91 -14.09 -23.35
N VAL A 66 -14.61 -12.94 -23.98
CA VAL A 66 -14.99 -12.67 -25.38
C VAL A 66 -13.78 -12.86 -26.26
#